data_AF-A0A099NWG2-F1
#
_entry.id   AF-A0A099NWG2-F1
#
_cell.length_a   1.000
_cell.length_b   1.000
_cell.length_c   1.000
_cell.angle_alpha   90.00
_cell.angle_beta   90.00
_cell.angle_gamma   90.00
#
_symmetry.space_group_name_H-M   'P 1'
#
loop_
_entity.id
_entity.type
_entity.pdbx_description
1 polymer ?
#
loop_
_entity_poly.entity_id
_entity_poly.type
_entity_poly.pdbx_seq_one_letter_code
_entity_poly.pdbx_strand_id
1 'polypeptide(L)'
;MLAEGDEKVASEVRPTEDGEVKLVDNKTRFVIDTGALIHIINDAKLLSNKSYAPIIIHSVNKAGVYRERGDVIASDKLILHDVLLVPDFPRNLISWKHLTMVEF
;
A
#
# COMPACT_ATOMS: atom_id res chain seq x y z
N MET A 1 3.84 6.15 -35.02
CA MET A 1 2.93 6.00 -33.85
C MET A 1 3.71 5.20 -32.82
N LEU A 2 4.10 5.84 -31.72
CA LEU A 2 4.99 5.27 -30.71
C LEU A 2 4.19 4.46 -29.70
N ALA A 3 4.83 3.39 -29.21
CA ALA A 3 4.27 2.25 -28.51
C ALA A 3 3.52 2.56 -27.21
N GLU A 4 2.36 1.94 -27.02
CA GLU A 4 1.78 1.69 -25.71
C GLU A 4 2.59 0.58 -25.04
N GLY A 5 3.54 0.98 -24.20
CA GLY A 5 4.21 0.08 -23.28
C GLY A 5 3.30 -0.16 -22.08
N ASP A 6 2.46 -1.19 -22.16
CA ASP A 6 1.86 -1.80 -20.97
C ASP A 6 3.00 -2.25 -20.04
N GLU A 7 3.22 -1.48 -18.98
CA GLU A 7 4.10 -1.86 -17.89
C GLU A 7 3.53 -3.15 -17.26
N LYS A 8 4.00 -4.30 -17.73
CA LYS A 8 3.72 -5.59 -17.09
C LYS A 8 4.23 -5.51 -15.66
N VAL A 9 3.32 -5.31 -14.72
CA VAL A 9 3.57 -5.44 -13.29
C VAL A 9 4.11 -6.86 -13.06
N ALA A 10 5.41 -7.00 -12.86
CA ALA A 10 6.06 -8.29 -12.68
C ALA A 10 5.44 -9.02 -11.47
N SER A 11 4.59 -10.00 -11.74
CA SER A 11 4.18 -11.02 -10.78
C SER A 11 5.39 -11.89 -10.48
N GLU A 12 5.73 -12.02 -9.20
CA GLU A 12 6.68 -13.06 -8.80
C GLU A 12 6.02 -14.42 -9.01
N VAL A 13 6.66 -15.25 -9.83
CA VAL A 13 6.30 -16.65 -10.02
C VAL A 13 7.01 -17.44 -8.94
N ARG A 14 6.24 -18.09 -8.05
CA ARG A 14 6.80 -19.07 -7.10
C ARG A 14 6.32 -20.47 -7.49
N PRO A 15 7.25 -21.43 -7.66
CA PRO A 15 6.88 -22.82 -7.89
C PRO A 15 6.25 -23.41 -6.63
N THR A 16 5.10 -24.09 -6.76
CA THR A 16 4.57 -24.95 -5.70
C THR A 16 5.12 -26.37 -5.83
N GLU A 17 5.01 -27.16 -4.77
CA GLU A 17 5.46 -28.56 -4.72
C GLU A 17 4.77 -29.45 -5.79
N ASP A 18 3.59 -29.04 -6.26
CA ASP A 18 2.80 -29.73 -7.29
C ASP A 18 3.08 -29.23 -8.72
N GLY A 19 4.05 -28.34 -8.91
CA GLY A 19 4.41 -27.79 -10.23
C GLY A 19 3.43 -26.74 -10.77
N GLU A 20 2.45 -26.30 -9.98
CA GLU A 20 1.57 -25.20 -10.33
C GLU A 20 2.24 -23.84 -10.05
N VAL A 21 2.15 -22.92 -11.02
CA VAL A 21 2.58 -21.53 -10.84
C VAL A 21 1.42 -20.73 -10.26
N LYS A 22 1.47 -20.42 -8.96
CA LYS A 22 0.57 -19.42 -8.38
C LYS A 22 1.11 -18.02 -8.68
N LEU A 23 0.32 -17.22 -9.40
CA LEU A 23 0.52 -15.78 -9.44
C LEU A 23 0.31 -15.25 -8.01
N VAL A 24 1.38 -14.79 -7.37
CA VAL A 24 1.28 -14.14 -6.07
C VAL A 24 0.54 -12.81 -6.30
N ASP A 25 -0.66 -12.66 -5.73
CA ASP A 25 -1.45 -11.43 -5.86
C ASP A 25 -0.61 -10.27 -5.28
N ASN A 26 -0.08 -9.42 -6.16
CA ASN A 26 0.88 -8.36 -5.83
C ASN A 26 0.27 -7.20 -5.02
N LYS A 27 -0.99 -7.31 -4.59
CA LYS A 27 -1.75 -6.26 -3.88
C LYS A 27 -1.21 -5.91 -2.50
N THR A 28 -0.30 -6.71 -1.95
CA THR A 28 0.31 -6.47 -0.64
C THR A 28 1.79 -6.06 -0.75
N ARG A 29 2.25 -5.60 -1.91
CA ARG A 29 3.60 -5.00 -2.03
C ARG A 29 3.59 -3.56 -1.52
N PHE A 30 4.57 -3.25 -0.67
CA PHE A 30 4.80 -1.92 -0.15
C PHE A 30 6.06 -1.32 -0.74
N VAL A 31 6.02 -0.04 -1.07
CA VAL A 31 7.22 0.78 -1.32
C VAL A 31 7.59 1.47 -0.02
N ILE A 32 8.84 1.35 0.41
CA ILE A 32 9.37 2.14 1.53
C ILE A 32 9.83 3.48 0.97
N ASP A 33 9.26 4.57 1.49
CA ASP A 33 9.58 5.93 1.07
C ASP A 33 10.09 6.74 2.27
N THR A 34 11.32 7.24 2.16
CA THR A 34 11.96 8.09 3.18
C THR A 34 11.47 9.53 3.18
N GLY A 35 10.87 9.98 2.07
CA GLY A 35 10.29 11.31 1.92
C GLY A 35 8.85 11.39 2.43
N ALA A 36 8.13 10.27 2.47
CA ALA A 36 6.77 10.22 2.95
C ALA A 36 6.67 10.54 4.46
N LEU A 37 5.54 11.14 4.84
CA LEU A 37 5.22 11.47 6.24
C LEU A 37 4.14 10.56 6.83
N ILE A 38 3.40 9.85 5.98
CA ILE A 38 2.29 8.99 6.36
C ILE A 38 2.37 7.67 5.58
N HIS A 39 1.87 6.59 6.18
CA HIS A 39 1.63 5.34 5.46
C HIS A 39 0.39 5.49 4.57
N ILE A 40 0.41 4.86 3.39
CA ILE A 40 -0.72 4.86 2.46
C ILE A 40 -1.01 3.44 2.02
N ILE A 41 -2.29 3.09 1.94
CA ILE A 41 -2.77 1.89 1.26
C ILE A 41 -3.85 2.24 0.25
N ASN A 42 -4.04 1.38 -0.73
CA ASN A 42 -5.06 1.54 -1.77
C ASN A 42 -6.23 0.53 -1.67
N ASP A 43 -6.11 -0.51 -0.84
CA ASP A 43 -7.19 -1.47 -0.62
C ASP A 43 -7.79 -1.35 0.79
N ALA A 44 -9.05 -0.92 0.85
CA ALA A 44 -9.81 -0.73 2.09
C ALA A 44 -9.98 -2.02 2.92
N LYS A 45 -9.79 -3.20 2.31
CA LYS A 45 -9.82 -4.50 3.01
C LYS A 45 -8.62 -4.73 3.92
N LEU A 46 -7.53 -3.99 3.71
CA LEU A 46 -6.32 -4.08 4.53
C LEU A 46 -6.42 -3.29 5.83
N LEU A 47 -7.36 -2.33 5.92
CA LEU A 47 -7.55 -1.52 7.12
C LEU A 47 -8.35 -2.26 8.19
N SER A 48 -7.82 -2.28 9.40
CA SER A 48 -8.55 -2.55 10.64
C SER A 48 -8.59 -1.29 11.52
N ASN A 49 -9.33 -1.34 12.65
CA ASN A 49 -9.41 -0.24 13.64
C ASN A 49 -9.70 1.13 13.00
N LYS A 50 -10.70 1.17 12.11
CA LYS A 50 -10.96 2.33 11.27
C LYS A 50 -11.33 3.55 12.09
N SER A 51 -10.74 4.68 11.74
CA SER A 51 -11.06 6.01 12.24
C SER A 51 -11.32 6.97 11.10
N TYR A 52 -12.04 8.05 11.42
CA TYR A 52 -12.37 9.11 10.48
C TYR A 52 -11.48 10.32 10.73
N ALA A 53 -10.60 10.62 9.78
CA ALA A 53 -9.71 11.78 9.84
C ALA A 53 -9.57 12.37 8.41
N PRO A 54 -10.32 13.42 8.06
CA PRO A 54 -10.34 13.95 6.71
C PRO A 54 -9.01 14.66 6.39
N ILE A 55 -8.42 14.27 5.25
CA ILE A 55 -7.27 14.91 4.62
C ILE A 55 -7.63 15.26 3.18
N ILE A 56 -7.16 16.42 2.73
CA ILE A 56 -7.27 16.85 1.33
C ILE A 56 -5.90 16.62 0.68
N ILE A 57 -5.86 15.85 -0.39
CA ILE A 57 -4.66 15.66 -1.21
C ILE A 57 -4.90 16.33 -2.56
N HIS A 58 -4.02 17.26 -2.92
CA HIS A 58 -3.99 17.87 -4.24
C HIS A 58 -3.00 17.11 -5.13
N SER A 59 -3.49 16.50 -6.19
CA SER A 59 -2.70 15.94 -7.28
C SER A 59 -2.69 16.89 -8.48
N VAL A 60 -1.83 16.61 -9.46
CA VAL A 60 -1.71 17.40 -10.70
C VAL A 60 -3.06 17.59 -11.41
N ASN A 61 -3.93 16.57 -11.36
CA ASN A 61 -5.17 16.54 -12.14
C ASN A 61 -6.45 16.64 -11.29
N LYS A 62 -6.36 16.51 -9.95
CA LYS A 62 -7.54 16.53 -9.06
C LYS A 62 -7.17 16.81 -7.62
N ALA A 63 -8.11 17.39 -6.87
CA ALA A 63 -8.10 17.33 -5.40
C ALA A 63 -9.04 16.20 -4.93
N GLY A 64 -8.57 15.39 -3.99
CA GLY A 64 -9.35 14.32 -3.37
C GLY A 64 -9.45 14.51 -1.87
N VAL A 65 -10.63 14.28 -1.31
CA VAL A 65 -10.84 14.22 0.15
C VAL A 65 -10.82 12.76 0.57
N TYR A 66 -9.82 12.39 1.36
CA TYR A 66 -9.62 11.04 1.89
C TYR A 66 -9.91 11.07 3.39
N ARG A 67 -10.64 10.08 3.89
CA ARG A 67 -11.28 10.16 5.21
C ARG A 67 -10.97 8.99 6.13
N GLU A 68 -10.69 7.83 5.55
CA GLU A 68 -10.49 6.60 6.30
C GLU A 68 -9.02 6.41 6.65
N ARG A 69 -8.78 6.20 7.94
CA ARG A 69 -7.50 5.77 8.48
C ARG A 69 -7.66 4.53 9.35
N GLY A 70 -6.60 3.80 9.59
CA GLY A 70 -6.63 2.63 10.47
C GLY A 70 -5.28 1.95 10.58
N ASP A 71 -5.29 0.73 11.08
CA ASP A 71 -4.09 -0.10 11.20
C ASP A 71 -4.01 -1.09 10.04
N VAL A 72 -2.78 -1.49 9.70
CA VAL A 72 -2.50 -2.51 8.67
C VAL A 72 -1.48 -3.51 9.18
N ILE A 73 -1.83 -4.79 9.15
CA ILE A 73 -0.87 -5.87 9.39
C ILE A 73 -0.10 -6.10 8.09
N ALA A 74 1.11 -5.56 8.00
CA ALA A 74 1.95 -5.69 6.81
C ALA A 74 2.74 -7.01 6.77
N SER A 75 3.02 -7.59 7.95
CA SER A 75 3.56 -8.94 8.11
C SER A 75 3.33 -9.43 9.55
N ASP A 76 3.68 -10.68 9.86
CA ASP A 76 3.58 -11.26 11.21
C ASP A 76 4.32 -10.45 12.30
N LYS A 77 5.28 -9.61 11.90
CA LYS A 77 6.12 -8.81 12.81
C LYS A 77 5.96 -7.30 12.62
N LEU A 78 5.08 -6.87 11.72
CA LEU A 78 4.95 -5.46 11.36
C LEU A 78 3.49 -5.05 11.29
N ILE A 79 3.09 -4.22 12.24
CA ILE A 79 1.81 -3.52 12.23
C ILE A 79 2.12 -2.05 11.96
N LEU A 80 1.45 -1.50 10.96
CA LEU A 80 1.50 -0.09 10.63
C LEU A 80 0.29 0.59 11.26
N HIS A 81 0.52 1.65 12.01
CA HIS A 81 -0.52 2.46 12.61
C HIS A 81 -0.78 3.73 11.79
N ASP A 82 -1.96 4.34 11.96
CA ASP A 82 -2.36 5.60 11.32
C ASP A 82 -2.19 5.61 9.78
N VAL A 83 -2.56 4.51 9.14
CA VAL A 83 -2.44 4.32 7.69
C VAL A 83 -3.62 4.96 6.97
N LEU A 84 -3.35 5.84 5.99
CA LEU A 84 -4.38 6.49 5.19
C LEU A 84 -4.82 5.64 4.00
N LEU A 85 -6.13 5.48 3.83
CA LEU A 85 -6.71 4.89 2.62
C LEU A 85 -6.78 5.93 1.49
N VAL A 86 -6.08 5.65 0.40
CA VAL A 86 -6.10 6.43 -0.85
C VAL A 86 -6.33 5.44 -2.00
N PRO A 87 -7.58 5.14 -2.39
CA PRO A 87 -7.89 4.04 -3.33
C PRO A 87 -7.23 4.18 -4.70
N ASP A 88 -7.05 5.43 -5.16
CA ASP A 88 -6.45 5.72 -6.46
C ASP A 88 -4.90 5.78 -6.41
N PHE A 89 -4.28 5.47 -5.26
CA PHE A 89 -2.84 5.51 -5.12
C PHE A 89 -2.21 4.25 -5.74
N PRO A 90 -1.14 4.39 -6.56
CA PRO A 90 -0.70 3.30 -7.43
C PRO A 90 -0.11 2.10 -6.68
N ARG A 91 0.45 2.30 -5.48
CA ARG A 91 1.07 1.24 -4.65
C ARG A 91 0.88 1.55 -3.17
N ASN A 92 0.82 0.54 -2.32
CA ASN A 92 0.91 0.76 -0.89
C ASN A 92 2.30 1.33 -0.54
N LEU A 93 2.34 2.21 0.45
CA LEU A 93 3.52 2.96 0.82
C LEU A 93 3.74 2.90 2.33
N ILE A 94 4.98 2.59 2.72
CA ILE A 94 5.45 2.69 4.09
C ILE A 94 6.30 3.95 4.21
N SER A 95 5.85 4.90 5.02
CA SER A 95 6.68 6.03 5.45
C SER A 95 7.78 5.52 6.38
N TRP A 96 9.04 5.65 5.96
CA TRP A 96 10.18 5.24 6.80
C TRP A 96 10.23 6.02 8.12
N LYS A 97 9.89 7.31 8.09
CA LYS A 97 9.95 8.20 9.25
C LYS A 97 8.85 7.91 10.28
N HIS A 98 7.80 7.21 9.87
CA HIS A 98 6.65 6.90 10.71
C HIS A 98 6.62 5.43 11.15
N LEU A 99 7.64 4.64 10.78
CA LEU A 99 7.84 3.30 11.29
C LEU A 99 8.19 3.37 12.78
N THR A 100 7.28 2.89 13.62
CA THR A 100 7.56 2.61 15.04
C THR A 100 7.92 1.15 15.21
N MET A 101 9.16 0.88 15.61
CA MET A 101 9.57 -0.46 16.03
C MET A 101 9.04 -0.69 17.44
N VAL A 102 8.22 -1.72 17.63
CA VAL A 102 7.88 -2.21 18.96
C VAL A 102 8.92 -3.26 19.32
N GLU A 103 9.78 -2.96 20.30
CA GLU A 103 10.67 -3.98 20.87
C GLU A 103 9.83 -4.96 21.69
N PHE A 104 9.97 -6.26 21.39
CA PHE A 104 9.37 -7.36 22.14
C PHE A 104 10.40 -8.01 23.05
#